data_AF-A0AAD5BR37-F1
#
_entry.id   AF-A0AAD5BR37-F1
#
_cell.length_a   1.000
_cell.length_b   1.000
_cell.length_c   1.000
_cell.angle_alpha   90.00
_cell.angle_beta   90.00
_cell.angle_gamma   90.00
#
_symmetry.space_group_name_H-M   'P 1'
#
loop_
_entity.id
_entity.type
_entity.pdbx_description
1 polymer ?
#
loop_
_entity_poly.entity_id
_entity_poly.type
_entity_poly.pdbx_seq_one_letter_code
_entity_poly.pdbx_strand_id
1 'polypeptide(L)'
;MEEDNGNAETLTLFQSSLSPQLFEEVSHSLSELDGKAVESSTLIEVAKVLSSQPDFDVQELNNLLIRLNCGKALEPSTSIEVAKELSSEVDFDVQEISDLLIRLNHGKTFEPMTSVEVVKGLDTDLDFDVQEISDLLIGLNCGIPFEPLTMVEVARGLASDLDFDVQQVSDLLIGLNCGDPFEPLTLVEVANGVALELDFDVQELSDLLNGLN
;
A
#
# COMPACT_ATOMS: atom_id res chain seq x y z
N MET A 1 3.41 -24.38 -29.52
CA MET A 1 3.79 -23.49 -28.41
C MET A 1 4.30 -22.24 -29.08
N GLU A 2 3.37 -21.38 -29.48
CA GLU A 2 3.68 -20.03 -29.95
C GLU A 2 3.43 -19.14 -28.74
N GLU A 3 4.48 -18.44 -28.32
CA GLU A 3 4.43 -17.46 -27.24
C GLU A 3 3.66 -16.22 -27.72
N ASP A 4 2.69 -15.84 -26.91
CA ASP A 4 1.85 -14.66 -27.03
C ASP A 4 2.74 -13.42 -26.80
N ASN A 5 3.29 -12.88 -27.88
CA ASN A 5 4.21 -11.74 -27.87
C ASN A 5 3.50 -10.41 -28.20
N GLY A 6 2.16 -10.38 -28.10
CA GLY A 6 1.32 -9.29 -28.58
C GLY A 6 1.29 -8.03 -27.71
N ASN A 7 1.75 -8.08 -26.45
CA ASN A 7 1.67 -6.95 -25.53
C ASN A 7 2.85 -5.96 -25.63
N ALA A 8 4.00 -6.39 -26.15
CA ALA A 8 5.23 -5.58 -26.09
C ALA A 8 5.40 -4.61 -27.27
N GLU A 9 4.84 -4.90 -28.45
CA GLU A 9 5.03 -4.04 -29.63
C GLU A 9 4.17 -2.76 -29.59
N THR A 10 3.03 -2.77 -28.91
CA THR A 10 2.09 -1.64 -28.85
C THR A 10 2.61 -0.46 -28.02
N LEU A 11 3.64 -0.66 -27.19
CA LEU A 11 4.18 0.38 -26.29
C LEU A 11 5.29 1.25 -26.90
N THR A 12 5.79 0.91 -28.09
CA THR A 12 6.93 1.62 -28.72
C THR A 12 6.59 2.94 -29.41
N LEU A 13 5.33 3.39 -29.38
CA LEU A 13 4.87 4.56 -30.15
C LEU A 13 4.64 5.85 -29.33
N PHE A 14 4.86 5.86 -28.02
CA PHE A 14 4.39 6.94 -27.13
C PHE A 14 5.39 8.08 -26.84
N GLN A 15 6.34 8.38 -27.73
CA GLN A 15 7.45 9.31 -27.43
C GLN A 15 7.32 10.78 -27.87
N SER A 16 6.12 11.32 -28.15
CA SER A 16 6.05 12.78 -28.40
C SER A 16 4.69 13.43 -28.15
N SER A 17 4.61 14.24 -27.08
CA SER A 17 3.75 15.43 -26.95
C SER A 17 2.23 15.21 -27.04
N LEU A 18 1.59 14.51 -26.09
CA LEU A 18 0.15 14.23 -26.18
C LEU A 18 -0.56 14.04 -24.82
N SER A 19 -0.56 15.02 -23.92
CA SER A 19 -1.48 14.99 -22.78
C SER A 19 -2.95 15.05 -23.28
N PRO A 20 -3.92 14.55 -22.48
CA PRO A 20 -5.16 13.83 -22.84
C PRO A 20 -5.23 12.85 -24.03
N GLN A 21 -4.54 13.11 -25.14
CA GLN A 21 -4.65 12.27 -26.35
C GLN A 21 -3.98 10.90 -26.17
N LEU A 22 -2.84 10.84 -25.46
CA LEU A 22 -2.21 9.57 -25.04
C LEU A 22 -3.14 8.74 -24.17
N PHE A 23 -3.84 9.38 -23.22
CA PHE A 23 -4.77 8.69 -22.34
C PHE A 23 -5.87 8.03 -23.16
N GLU A 24 -6.52 8.76 -24.07
CA GLU A 24 -7.56 8.23 -24.96
C GLU A 24 -7.02 7.19 -25.97
N GLU A 25 -5.79 7.35 -26.45
CA GLU A 25 -5.18 6.40 -27.39
C GLU A 25 -4.78 5.09 -26.69
N VAL A 26 -4.13 5.15 -25.54
CA VAL A 26 -3.84 3.98 -24.67
C VAL A 26 -5.14 3.30 -24.26
N SER A 27 -6.11 4.10 -23.80
CA SER A 27 -7.48 3.70 -23.49
C SER A 27 -8.11 2.93 -24.65
N HIS A 28 -8.15 3.53 -25.84
CA HIS A 28 -8.83 2.98 -27.00
C HIS A 28 -8.12 1.75 -27.54
N SER A 29 -6.80 1.80 -27.74
CA SER A 29 -6.00 0.69 -28.27
C SER A 29 -6.04 -0.53 -27.35
N LEU A 30 -6.12 -0.34 -26.03
CA LEU A 30 -6.19 -1.46 -25.07
C LEU A 30 -7.63 -1.90 -24.77
N SER A 31 -8.66 -1.06 -25.02
CA SER A 31 -10.07 -1.48 -24.92
C SER A 31 -10.49 -2.49 -26.00
N GLU A 32 -9.68 -2.66 -27.05
CA GLU A 32 -9.86 -3.69 -28.07
C GLU A 32 -9.38 -5.08 -27.61
N LEU A 33 -8.73 -5.17 -26.44
CA LEU A 33 -8.45 -6.45 -25.80
C LEU A 33 -9.78 -7.09 -25.36
N ASP A 34 -10.02 -8.32 -25.78
CA ASP A 34 -11.27 -9.11 -25.67
C ASP A 34 -11.72 -9.41 -24.21
N GLY A 35 -11.93 -8.37 -23.40
CA GLY A 35 -12.28 -8.46 -21.98
C GLY A 35 -11.19 -9.09 -21.10
N LYS A 36 -9.93 -9.10 -21.55
CA LYS A 36 -8.79 -9.59 -20.78
C LYS A 36 -8.09 -8.46 -20.06
N ALA A 37 -7.78 -8.68 -18.79
CA ALA A 37 -6.95 -7.77 -18.02
C ALA A 37 -5.57 -7.67 -18.66
N VAL A 38 -5.04 -6.45 -18.71
CA VAL A 38 -3.66 -6.21 -19.14
C VAL A 38 -2.69 -6.71 -18.06
N GLU A 39 -1.50 -7.16 -18.47
CA GLU A 39 -0.45 -7.59 -17.56
C GLU A 39 0.03 -6.46 -16.63
N SER A 40 0.44 -6.82 -15.41
CA SER A 40 0.92 -5.88 -14.39
C SER A 40 2.05 -4.97 -14.87
N SER A 41 3.00 -5.50 -15.65
CA SER A 41 4.11 -4.72 -16.21
C SER A 41 3.63 -3.57 -17.09
N THR A 42 2.59 -3.79 -17.90
CA THR A 42 2.00 -2.76 -18.74
C THR A 42 1.22 -1.74 -17.93
N LEU A 43 0.50 -2.17 -16.88
CA LEU A 43 -0.19 -1.25 -15.97
C LEU A 43 0.80 -0.29 -15.30
N ILE A 44 1.95 -0.80 -14.86
CA ILE A 44 3.03 0.00 -14.25
C ILE A 44 3.63 0.97 -15.28
N GLU A 45 3.91 0.51 -16.50
CA GLU A 45 4.43 1.39 -17.56
C GLU A 45 3.43 2.50 -17.92
N VAL A 46 2.13 2.20 -17.96
CA VAL A 46 1.08 3.22 -18.17
C VAL A 46 1.08 4.23 -17.03
N ALA A 47 1.19 3.79 -15.77
CA ALA A 47 1.28 4.69 -14.62
C ALA A 47 2.48 5.64 -14.75
N LYS A 48 3.65 5.09 -15.06
CA LYS A 48 4.90 5.82 -15.27
C LYS A 48 4.83 6.86 -16.39
N VAL A 49 4.36 6.45 -17.56
CA VAL A 49 4.30 7.34 -18.72
C VAL A 49 3.36 8.51 -18.45
N LEU A 50 2.23 8.24 -17.77
CA LEU A 50 1.22 9.25 -17.48
C LEU A 50 1.61 10.15 -16.30
N SER A 51 2.27 9.63 -15.27
CA SER A 51 2.70 10.40 -14.10
C SER A 51 3.75 11.45 -14.43
N SER A 52 4.66 11.17 -15.38
CA SER A 52 5.64 12.16 -15.85
C SER A 52 5.07 13.23 -16.79
N GLN A 53 3.75 13.26 -17.04
CA GLN A 53 3.13 14.29 -17.89
C GLN A 53 2.83 15.57 -17.08
N PRO A 54 2.99 16.76 -17.67
CA PRO A 54 2.79 18.03 -16.96
C PRO A 54 1.34 18.30 -16.53
N ASP A 55 0.35 17.69 -17.21
CA ASP A 55 -1.08 17.81 -16.91
C ASP A 55 -1.64 16.50 -16.31
N PHE A 56 -0.79 15.75 -15.61
CA PHE A 56 -1.16 14.48 -14.98
C PHE A 56 -2.29 14.64 -13.97
N ASP A 57 -3.32 13.79 -14.09
CA ASP A 57 -4.40 13.65 -13.12
C ASP A 57 -4.44 12.22 -12.56
N VAL A 58 -4.24 12.12 -11.25
CA VAL A 58 -4.20 10.85 -10.51
C VAL A 58 -5.52 10.10 -10.61
N GLN A 59 -6.65 10.82 -10.59
CA GLN A 59 -7.98 10.20 -10.63
C GLN A 59 -8.27 9.62 -12.02
N GLU A 60 -7.87 10.31 -13.08
CA GLU A 60 -7.95 9.80 -14.46
C GLU A 60 -7.11 8.55 -14.62
N LEU A 61 -5.85 8.55 -14.17
CA LEU A 61 -4.98 7.37 -14.22
C LEU A 61 -5.59 6.20 -13.45
N ASN A 62 -6.07 6.42 -12.23
CA ASN A 62 -6.67 5.36 -11.43
C ASN A 62 -7.86 4.70 -12.15
N ASN A 63 -8.76 5.53 -12.70
CA ASN A 63 -9.89 5.05 -13.50
C ASN A 63 -9.43 4.24 -14.71
N LEU A 64 -8.34 4.65 -15.37
CA LEU A 64 -7.75 3.92 -16.49
C LEU A 64 -7.18 2.57 -16.05
N LEU A 65 -6.37 2.53 -15.00
CA LEU A 65 -5.73 1.31 -14.50
C LEU A 65 -6.77 0.26 -14.12
N ILE A 66 -7.84 0.66 -13.41
CA ILE A 66 -8.96 -0.21 -13.10
C ILE A 66 -9.63 -0.73 -14.38
N ARG A 67 -9.84 0.14 -15.37
CA ARG A 67 -10.45 -0.27 -16.65
C ARG A 67 -9.58 -1.23 -17.44
N LEU A 68 -8.27 -0.98 -17.52
CA LEU A 68 -7.28 -1.86 -18.14
C LEU A 68 -7.19 -3.20 -17.42
N ASN A 69 -7.41 -3.21 -16.10
CA ASN A 69 -7.56 -4.43 -15.32
C ASN A 69 -8.98 -5.03 -15.38
N CYS A 70 -9.78 -4.68 -16.40
CA CYS A 70 -11.14 -5.17 -16.62
C CYS A 70 -12.11 -4.91 -15.46
N GLY A 71 -11.93 -3.77 -14.78
CA GLY A 71 -12.71 -3.41 -13.61
C GLY A 71 -12.52 -4.41 -12.48
N LYS A 72 -11.30 -4.95 -12.31
CA LYS A 72 -10.86 -5.76 -11.17
C LYS A 72 -9.86 -4.96 -10.34
N ALA A 73 -9.79 -5.30 -9.05
CA ALA A 73 -8.77 -4.77 -8.16
C ALA A 73 -7.39 -5.19 -8.67
N LEU A 74 -6.42 -4.28 -8.57
CA LEU A 74 -5.04 -4.62 -8.85
C LEU A 74 -4.52 -5.57 -7.76
N GLU A 75 -3.69 -6.53 -8.17
CA GLU A 75 -2.95 -7.34 -7.21
C GLU A 75 -2.05 -6.44 -6.34
N PRO A 76 -1.84 -6.76 -5.04
CA PRO A 76 -1.11 -5.90 -4.11
C PRO A 76 0.25 -5.45 -4.63
N SER A 77 1.03 -6.36 -5.23
CA SER A 77 2.33 -6.05 -5.82
C SER A 77 2.27 -5.01 -6.94
N THR A 78 1.21 -5.05 -7.76
CA THR A 78 1.01 -4.05 -8.83
C THR A 78 0.61 -2.71 -8.24
N SER A 79 -0.26 -2.72 -7.21
CA SER A 79 -0.68 -1.51 -6.51
C SER A 79 0.49 -0.80 -5.82
N ILE A 80 1.42 -1.55 -5.21
CA ILE A 80 2.65 -1.02 -4.59
C ILE A 80 3.50 -0.29 -5.64
N GLU A 81 3.82 -0.95 -6.75
CA GLU A 81 4.67 -0.36 -7.80
C GLU A 81 4.02 0.88 -8.43
N VAL A 82 2.70 0.86 -8.65
CA VAL A 82 1.97 2.05 -9.11
C VAL A 82 2.06 3.18 -8.09
N ALA A 83 1.84 2.89 -6.80
CA ALA A 83 1.91 3.91 -5.76
C ALA A 83 3.32 4.52 -5.62
N LYS A 84 4.39 3.71 -5.74
CA LYS A 84 5.78 4.19 -5.77
C LYS A 84 6.04 5.12 -6.93
N GLU A 85 5.66 4.70 -8.14
CA GLU A 85 5.84 5.49 -9.35
C GLU A 85 5.15 6.85 -9.21
N LEU A 86 3.91 6.85 -8.71
CA LEU A 86 3.18 8.11 -8.47
C LEU A 86 3.79 8.96 -7.38
N SER A 87 4.26 8.37 -6.28
CA SER A 87 4.87 9.11 -5.17
C SER A 87 6.22 9.73 -5.55
N SER A 88 6.83 9.30 -6.66
CA SER A 88 8.06 9.89 -7.17
C SER A 88 7.83 11.16 -8.01
N GLU A 89 6.63 11.31 -8.58
CA GLU A 89 6.24 12.44 -9.43
C GLU A 89 5.30 13.42 -8.71
N VAL A 90 4.54 12.92 -7.73
CA VAL A 90 3.60 13.68 -6.90
C VAL A 90 3.99 13.54 -5.45
N ASP A 91 4.04 14.67 -4.74
CA ASP A 91 4.26 14.72 -3.29
C ASP A 91 2.98 14.29 -2.58
N PHE A 92 2.76 12.98 -2.48
CA PHE A 92 1.63 12.42 -1.73
C PHE A 92 1.94 12.35 -0.25
N ASP A 93 0.96 12.74 0.56
CA ASP A 93 0.95 12.34 1.96
C ASP A 93 0.47 10.88 2.14
N VAL A 94 0.68 10.33 3.34
CA VAL A 94 0.30 8.95 3.68
C VAL A 94 -1.20 8.67 3.46
N GLN A 95 -2.06 9.66 3.72
CA GLN A 95 -3.50 9.50 3.53
C GLN A 95 -3.82 9.37 2.04
N GLU A 96 -3.21 10.20 1.19
CA GLU A 96 -3.36 10.15 -0.26
C GLU A 96 -2.86 8.82 -0.85
N ILE A 97 -1.75 8.28 -0.32
CA ILE A 97 -1.25 6.94 -0.67
C ILE A 97 -2.27 5.86 -0.27
N SER A 98 -2.79 5.90 0.95
CA SER A 98 -3.77 4.91 1.41
C SER A 98 -5.07 4.98 0.58
N ASP A 99 -5.55 6.17 0.24
CA ASP A 99 -6.74 6.39 -0.59
C ASP A 99 -6.53 5.91 -2.03
N LEU A 100 -5.34 6.10 -2.58
CA LEU A 100 -4.96 5.53 -3.87
C LEU A 100 -5.03 4.01 -3.83
N LEU A 101 -4.39 3.37 -2.86
CA LEU A 101 -4.32 1.91 -2.73
C LEU A 101 -5.71 1.30 -2.51
N ILE A 102 -6.53 1.92 -1.68
CA ILE A 102 -7.93 1.52 -1.49
C ILE A 102 -8.71 1.62 -2.81
N ARG A 103 -8.56 2.70 -3.58
CA ARG A 103 -9.19 2.82 -4.91
C ARG A 103 -8.71 1.75 -5.89
N LEU A 104 -7.41 1.48 -5.93
CA LEU A 104 -6.83 0.39 -6.75
C LEU A 104 -7.34 -1.00 -6.30
N ASN A 105 -7.74 -1.13 -5.03
CA ASN A 105 -8.43 -2.28 -4.47
C ASN A 105 -9.97 -2.16 -4.47
N HIS A 106 -10.54 -1.33 -5.36
CA HIS A 106 -11.99 -1.11 -5.51
C HIS A 106 -12.73 -0.59 -4.27
N GLY A 107 -12.09 0.25 -3.47
CA GLY A 107 -12.69 0.77 -2.25
C GLY A 107 -12.78 -0.27 -1.13
N LYS A 108 -12.12 -1.43 -1.27
CA LYS A 108 -12.07 -2.45 -0.21
C LYS A 108 -10.81 -2.30 0.61
N THR A 109 -10.92 -2.61 1.90
CA THR A 109 -9.77 -2.75 2.78
C THR A 109 -8.88 -3.89 2.34
N PHE A 110 -7.62 -3.82 2.74
CA PHE A 110 -6.69 -4.93 2.62
C PHE A 110 -6.81 -5.85 3.84
N GLU A 111 -6.60 -7.15 3.62
CA GLU A 111 -6.40 -8.08 4.74
C GLU A 111 -5.15 -7.66 5.54
N PRO A 112 -5.12 -7.80 6.87
CA PRO A 112 -4.05 -7.23 7.71
C PRO A 112 -2.62 -7.56 7.26
N MET A 113 -2.35 -8.83 6.93
CA MET A 113 -1.02 -9.24 6.48
C MET A 113 -0.70 -8.78 5.06
N THR A 114 -1.71 -8.57 4.20
CA THR A 114 -1.50 -7.91 2.91
C THR A 114 -1.18 -6.42 3.12
N SER A 115 -1.80 -5.76 4.10
CA SER A 115 -1.42 -4.38 4.46
C SER A 115 0.03 -4.29 4.93
N VAL A 116 0.52 -5.27 5.71
CA VAL A 116 1.94 -5.36 6.10
C VAL A 116 2.85 -5.47 4.87
N GLU A 117 2.53 -6.33 3.91
CA GLU A 117 3.29 -6.46 2.67
C GLU A 117 3.29 -5.17 1.85
N VAL A 118 2.16 -4.47 1.80
CA VAL A 118 2.03 -3.17 1.13
C VAL A 118 2.90 -2.11 1.79
N VAL A 119 2.83 -1.98 3.12
CA VAL A 119 3.65 -1.04 3.89
C VAL A 119 5.12 -1.30 3.67
N LYS A 120 5.59 -2.53 3.89
CA LYS A 120 6.99 -2.91 3.67
C LYS A 120 7.43 -2.64 2.24
N GLY A 121 6.56 -2.94 1.28
CA GLY A 121 6.80 -2.70 -0.12
C GLY A 121 7.05 -1.22 -0.38
N LEU A 122 6.25 -0.32 0.17
CA LEU A 122 6.36 1.12 -0.01
C LEU A 122 7.51 1.75 0.78
N ASP A 123 7.73 1.27 1.99
CA ASP A 123 8.75 1.78 2.92
C ASP A 123 10.17 1.71 2.33
N THR A 124 10.45 0.73 1.47
CA THR A 124 11.76 0.61 0.80
C THR A 124 12.18 1.85 0.00
N ASP A 125 11.21 2.64 -0.46
CA ASP A 125 11.46 3.83 -1.28
C ASP A 125 10.99 5.14 -0.63
N LEU A 126 9.99 5.07 0.26
CA LEU A 126 9.37 6.25 0.87
C LEU A 126 9.90 6.56 2.28
N ASP A 127 10.63 5.64 2.93
CA ASP A 127 11.29 5.83 4.24
C ASP A 127 10.31 6.32 5.31
N PHE A 128 9.24 5.56 5.55
CA PHE A 128 8.18 5.97 6.46
C PHE A 128 8.65 5.92 7.91
N ASP A 129 8.28 6.94 8.68
CA ASP A 129 8.38 6.83 10.13
C ASP A 129 7.28 5.92 10.71
N VAL A 130 7.38 5.60 12.01
CA VAL A 130 6.44 4.69 12.68
C VAL A 130 5.01 5.23 12.70
N GLN A 131 4.84 6.55 12.81
CA GLN A 131 3.52 7.16 12.80
C GLN A 131 2.91 7.02 11.41
N GLU A 132 3.69 7.32 10.36
CA GLU A 132 3.29 7.16 8.96
C GLU A 132 2.94 5.71 8.63
N ILE A 133 3.71 4.74 9.13
CA ILE A 133 3.40 3.31 9.02
C ILE A 133 2.04 3.00 9.66
N SER A 134 1.80 3.48 10.88
CA SER A 134 0.54 3.22 11.58
C SER A 134 -0.66 3.88 10.88
N ASP A 135 -0.50 5.11 10.40
CA ASP A 135 -1.52 5.87 9.67
C ASP A 135 -1.84 5.18 8.34
N LEU A 136 -0.83 4.68 7.62
CA LEU A 136 -1.02 3.92 6.40
C LEU A 136 -1.81 2.63 6.67
N LEU A 137 -1.46 1.87 7.71
CA LEU A 137 -2.17 0.63 8.08
C LEU A 137 -3.62 0.88 8.45
N ILE A 138 -3.88 1.93 9.22
CA ILE A 138 -5.24 2.35 9.58
C ILE A 138 -6.00 2.83 8.34
N GLY A 139 -5.37 3.59 7.45
CA GLY A 139 -5.96 4.01 6.17
C GLY A 139 -6.33 2.82 5.27
N LEU A 140 -5.45 1.82 5.17
CA LEU A 140 -5.71 0.56 4.45
C LEU A 140 -6.81 -0.29 5.12
N ASN A 141 -7.08 -0.06 6.41
CA ASN A 141 -8.20 -0.61 7.15
C ASN A 141 -9.40 0.37 7.25
N CYS A 142 -9.46 1.38 6.38
CA CYS A 142 -10.54 2.38 6.31
C CYS A 142 -10.79 3.13 7.63
N GLY A 143 -9.75 3.45 8.39
CA GLY A 143 -9.85 4.18 9.65
C GLY A 143 -10.29 3.33 10.84
N ILE A 144 -10.38 2.01 10.68
CA ILE A 144 -10.83 1.09 11.72
C ILE A 144 -9.61 0.59 12.50
N PRO A 145 -9.62 0.61 13.85
CA PRO A 145 -8.55 0.03 14.64
C PRO A 145 -8.49 -1.48 14.43
N PHE A 146 -7.29 -2.05 14.53
CA PHE A 146 -7.12 -3.50 14.44
C PHE A 146 -7.58 -4.19 15.72
N GLU A 147 -8.00 -5.45 15.60
CA GLU A 147 -8.26 -6.27 16.78
C GLU A 147 -6.94 -6.56 17.53
N PRO A 148 -6.98 -6.78 18.85
CA PRO A 148 -5.77 -6.84 19.70
C PRO A 148 -4.73 -7.86 19.23
N LEU A 149 -5.16 -9.08 18.90
CA LEU A 149 -4.25 -10.11 18.41
C LEU A 149 -3.75 -9.79 16.99
N THR A 150 -4.59 -9.19 16.15
CA THR A 150 -4.18 -8.75 14.81
C THR A 150 -3.14 -7.64 14.87
N MET A 151 -3.23 -6.71 15.83
CA MET A 151 -2.19 -5.70 16.07
C MET A 151 -0.83 -6.33 16.36
N VAL A 152 -0.80 -7.35 17.20
CA VAL A 152 0.43 -8.09 17.51
C VAL A 152 0.98 -8.78 16.26
N GLU A 153 0.11 -9.42 15.47
CA GLU A 153 0.53 -10.07 14.22
C GLU A 153 1.07 -9.08 13.19
N VAL A 154 0.44 -7.90 13.06
CA VAL A 154 0.88 -6.81 12.19
C VAL A 154 2.22 -6.25 12.67
N ALA A 155 2.36 -5.95 13.97
CA ALA A 155 3.60 -5.46 14.56
C ALA A 155 4.76 -6.46 14.38
N ARG A 156 4.53 -7.75 14.66
CA ARG A 156 5.50 -8.82 14.37
C ARG A 156 5.83 -8.90 12.88
N GLY A 157 4.80 -8.81 12.05
CA GLY A 157 4.95 -8.81 10.59
C GLY A 157 5.91 -7.73 10.15
N LEU A 158 5.74 -6.49 10.61
CA LEU A 158 6.60 -5.36 10.27
C LEU A 158 8.01 -5.52 10.86
N ALA A 159 8.09 -5.88 12.14
CA ALA A 159 9.36 -6.05 12.87
C ALA A 159 10.26 -7.17 12.31
N SER A 160 9.77 -8.02 11.40
CA SER A 160 10.62 -9.02 10.73
C SER A 160 11.62 -8.40 9.77
N ASP A 161 11.28 -7.24 9.19
CA ASP A 161 12.05 -6.60 8.12
C ASP A 161 12.40 -5.14 8.47
N LEU A 162 11.59 -4.50 9.32
CA LEU A 162 11.82 -3.15 9.84
C LEU A 162 12.39 -3.24 11.25
N ASP A 163 13.44 -2.49 11.53
CA ASP A 163 14.09 -2.47 12.85
C ASP A 163 13.36 -1.47 13.75
N PHE A 164 12.47 -1.97 14.61
CA PHE A 164 11.76 -1.17 15.60
C PHE A 164 12.35 -1.38 16.99
N ASP A 165 12.68 -0.29 17.66
CA ASP A 165 12.89 -0.29 19.10
C ASP A 165 11.56 -0.46 19.87
N VAL A 166 11.66 -0.68 21.18
CA VAL A 166 10.50 -0.89 22.06
C VAL A 166 9.52 0.28 22.05
N GLN A 167 10.03 1.51 21.99
CA GLN A 167 9.18 2.70 21.97
C GLN A 167 8.43 2.78 20.65
N GLN A 168 9.12 2.50 19.53
CA GLN A 168 8.52 2.43 18.21
C GLN A 168 7.44 1.33 18.13
N VAL A 169 7.67 0.16 18.74
CA VAL A 169 6.61 -0.87 18.84
C VAL A 169 5.42 -0.39 19.66
N SER A 170 5.65 0.33 20.77
CA SER A 170 4.57 0.92 21.56
C SER A 170 3.76 1.94 20.74
N ASP A 171 4.44 2.86 20.06
CA ASP A 171 3.82 3.92 19.26
C ASP A 171 3.02 3.32 18.10
N LEU A 172 3.57 2.29 17.44
CA LEU A 172 2.87 1.52 16.41
C LEU A 172 1.58 0.89 16.95
N LEU A 173 1.64 0.19 18.08
CA LEU A 173 0.47 -0.48 18.66
C LEU A 173 -0.61 0.52 19.07
N ILE A 174 -0.23 1.67 19.61
CA ILE A 174 -1.17 2.76 19.92
C ILE A 174 -1.79 3.31 18.63
N GLY A 175 -1.00 3.56 17.59
CA GLY A 175 -1.48 4.00 16.28
C GLY A 175 -2.46 3.01 15.64
N LEU A 176 -2.16 1.70 15.73
CA LEU A 176 -3.05 0.64 15.25
C LEU A 176 -4.35 0.51 16.07
N ASN A 177 -4.38 1.09 17.27
CA ASN A 177 -5.58 1.28 18.09
C ASN A 177 -6.19 2.68 17.88
N CYS A 178 -5.90 3.35 16.77
CA CYS A 178 -6.35 4.71 16.44
C CYS A 178 -5.99 5.78 17.49
N GLY A 179 -4.89 5.58 18.22
CA GLY A 179 -4.45 6.47 19.29
C GLY A 179 -5.22 6.33 20.60
N ASP A 180 -6.19 5.42 20.67
CA ASP A 180 -6.96 5.20 21.88
C ASP A 180 -6.13 4.41 22.92
N PRO A 181 -6.21 4.75 24.22
CA PRO A 181 -5.60 3.94 25.26
C PRO A 181 -6.21 2.53 25.31
N PHE A 182 -5.36 1.55 25.62
CA PHE A 182 -5.83 0.17 25.75
C PHE A 182 -6.69 -0.02 27.00
N GLU A 183 -7.85 -0.66 26.84
CA GLU A 183 -8.59 -1.15 28.00
C GLU A 183 -7.74 -2.19 28.77
N PRO A 184 -7.84 -2.29 30.11
CA PRO A 184 -6.94 -3.13 30.90
C PRO A 184 -6.84 -4.60 30.47
N LEU A 185 -7.93 -5.19 29.96
CA LEU A 185 -7.91 -6.57 29.46
C LEU A 185 -7.20 -6.66 28.11
N THR A 186 -7.49 -5.72 27.21
CA THR A 186 -6.86 -5.61 25.90
C THR A 186 -5.36 -5.37 26.01
N LEU A 187 -4.94 -4.50 26.94
CA LEU A 187 -3.54 -4.25 27.24
C LEU A 187 -2.79 -5.53 27.59
N VAL A 188 -3.39 -6.37 28.45
CA VAL A 188 -2.80 -7.65 28.85
C VAL A 188 -2.73 -8.62 27.66
N GLU A 189 -3.73 -8.64 26.79
CA GLU A 189 -3.72 -9.47 25.58
C GLU A 189 -2.61 -9.05 24.61
N VAL A 190 -2.50 -7.76 24.30
CA VAL A 190 -1.46 -7.21 23.42
C VAL A 190 -0.07 -7.45 24.00
N ALA A 191 0.14 -7.13 25.28
CA ALA A 191 1.44 -7.31 25.92
C ALA A 191 1.88 -8.78 25.97
N ASN A 192 0.96 -9.71 26.26
CA ASN A 192 1.27 -11.13 26.22
C ASN A 192 1.58 -11.61 24.80
N GLY A 193 0.84 -11.12 23.79
CA GLY A 193 1.12 -11.43 22.40
C GLY A 193 2.51 -10.96 21.99
N VAL A 194 2.84 -9.70 22.28
CA VAL A 194 4.18 -9.13 22.01
C VAL A 194 5.27 -9.93 22.71
N ALA A 195 5.10 -10.27 23.99
CA ALA A 195 6.10 -11.06 24.73
C ALA A 195 6.32 -12.48 24.17
N LEU A 196 5.36 -13.04 23.44
CA LEU A 196 5.47 -14.36 22.83
C LEU A 196 6.06 -14.30 21.42
N GLU A 197 5.83 -13.20 20.72
CA GLU A 197 6.05 -13.07 19.28
C GLU A 197 7.25 -12.17 18.94
N LEU A 198 7.64 -11.28 19.85
CA LEU A 198 8.81 -10.41 19.78
C LEU A 198 9.80 -10.81 20.88
N ASP A 199 11.08 -10.90 20.52
CA ASP A 199 12.16 -11.36 21.41
C ASP A 199 12.62 -10.23 22.36
N PHE A 200 11.69 -9.71 23.17
CA PHE A 200 11.94 -8.66 24.14
C PHE A 200 12.41 -9.22 25.48
N ASP A 201 13.41 -8.57 26.06
CA ASP A 201 13.83 -8.85 27.43
C ASP A 201 12.85 -8.29 28.48
N VAL A 202 13.10 -8.59 29.76
CA VAL A 202 12.21 -8.17 30.85
C VAL A 202 12.11 -6.65 31.00
N GLN A 203 13.20 -5.93 30.72
CA GLN A 203 13.21 -4.47 30.80
C GLN A 203 12.44 -3.88 29.62
N GLU A 204 12.68 -4.39 28.42
CA GLU A 204 11.97 -4.00 27.20
C GLU A 204 10.46 -4.23 27.33
N LEU A 205 10.04 -5.38 27.87
CA LEU A 205 8.63 -5.65 28.16
C LEU A 205 8.04 -4.70 29.20
N SER A 206 8.83 -4.31 30.20
CA SER A 206 8.39 -3.31 31.18
C SER A 206 8.22 -1.93 30.54
N ASP A 207 9.13 -1.55 29.64
CA ASP A 207 9.09 -0.26 28.96
C ASP A 207 7.92 -0.21 27.97
N LEU A 208 7.67 -1.29 27.22
CA LEU A 208 6.49 -1.46 26.39
C LEU A 208 5.20 -1.30 27.20
N LEU A 209 5.06 -2.01 28.31
CA LEU A 209 3.87 -1.92 29.17
C LEU A 209 3.63 -0.52 29.71
N ASN A 210 4.69 0.24 29.96
CA ASN A 210 4.58 1.64 30.39
C ASN A 210 4.17 2.54 29.22
N GLY A 211 4.64 2.27 28.00
CA GLY A 211 4.27 3.03 26.80
C GLY A 211 2.80 2.83 26.39
N LEU A 212 2.26 1.62 26.59
CA LEU A 212 0.87 1.27 26.24
C LEU A 212 -0.20 1.75 27.26
N ASN A 213 0.21 2.32 28.42
CA ASN A 213 -0.68 2.81 29.49
C ASN A 213 -0.87 4.34 29.46
#